data_AF-A0A7S2LBF0-F1
#
_entry.id   AF-A0A7S2LBF0-F1
#
_cell.length_a   1.000
_cell.length_b   1.000
_cell.length_c   1.000
_cell.angle_alpha   90.00
_cell.angle_beta   90.00
_cell.angle_gamma   90.00
#
_symmetry.space_group_name_H-M   'P 1'
#
loop_
_entity.id
_entity.type
_entity.pdbx_description
1 polymer ?
#
loop_
_entity_poly.entity_id
_entity_poly.type
_entity_poly.pdbx_seq_one_letter_code
_entity_poly.pdbx_strand_id
1 'polypeptide(L)'
;SLRGGDYMPPETLQYFSKAEIGGPREADFCPVYGSVYSGLDAAELDCRIASNMDSIDVIYSEEYGENSMCFETTGSEGRCYRAQCIYEDFNLKLNVDGSWYTCEEDFQQIEVSTLSGAFGTTVTCPRLSQACPDMFCPVNCAGRGECVFDHEGANDTVARPKCKCFDENDKSASCSETFTLNGKYLRDSGSLTDTIKTNFFEPLIAVFVDHPDTWTTSSWAWAAALFVVFLLMILCICSSFWPEKEKRRPVPKNRRMAAM
;
A
#
# COMPACT_ATOMS: atom_id res chain seq x y z
N SER A 1 4.64 -16.87 4.04
CA SER A 1 4.67 -17.12 5.51
C SER A 1 5.85 -16.35 6.07
N LEU A 2 5.61 -15.22 6.74
CA LEU A 2 6.65 -14.39 7.34
C LEU A 2 7.26 -15.14 8.53
N ARG A 3 8.22 -16.03 8.24
CA ARG A 3 9.09 -16.66 9.23
C ARG A 3 10.32 -15.76 9.42
N GLY A 4 10.26 -14.90 10.42
CA GLY A 4 11.40 -14.11 10.89
C GLY A 4 10.96 -13.33 12.12
N GLY A 5 11.47 -13.72 13.28
CA GLY A 5 10.92 -13.38 14.60
C GLY A 5 10.75 -11.90 14.91
N ASP A 6 9.70 -11.62 15.69
CA ASP A 6 9.49 -10.49 16.63
C ASP A 6 8.08 -9.87 16.61
N TYR A 7 7.12 -10.45 15.90
CA TYR A 7 5.73 -9.94 15.92
C TYR A 7 4.72 -10.99 16.34
N MET A 8 4.68 -11.26 17.65
CA MET A 8 3.57 -11.97 18.28
C MET A 8 2.35 -11.04 18.34
N PRO A 9 1.17 -11.47 17.85
CA PRO A 9 -0.07 -10.72 18.02
C PRO A 9 -0.35 -10.43 19.50
N PRO A 10 -0.78 -9.21 19.88
CA PRO A 10 -1.27 -8.90 21.22
C PRO A 10 -2.37 -9.88 21.65
N GLU A 11 -2.52 -10.15 22.95
CA GLU A 11 -3.53 -11.12 23.45
C GLU A 11 -4.96 -10.85 22.93
N THR A 12 -5.32 -9.58 22.74
CA THR A 12 -6.64 -9.18 22.21
C THR A 12 -6.81 -9.44 20.70
N LEU A 13 -5.73 -9.73 19.97
CA LEU A 13 -5.68 -9.95 18.52
C LEU A 13 -5.18 -11.37 18.18
N GLN A 14 -5.23 -12.30 19.14
CA GLN A 14 -4.90 -13.71 18.93
C GLN A 14 -6.15 -14.49 18.51
N TYR A 15 -6.35 -14.64 17.20
CA TYR A 15 -7.50 -15.34 16.63
C TYR A 15 -7.34 -16.87 16.59
N PHE A 16 -6.12 -17.37 16.80
CA PHE A 16 -5.76 -18.78 16.66
C PHE A 16 -5.36 -19.41 17.99
N SER A 17 -5.47 -20.73 18.09
CA SER A 17 -5.06 -21.51 19.27
C SER A 17 -3.57 -21.38 19.59
N LYS A 18 -2.75 -21.07 18.59
CA LYS A 18 -1.34 -20.75 18.76
C LYS A 18 -1.18 -19.23 18.76
N ALA A 19 -0.73 -18.70 19.88
CA ALA A 19 -0.59 -17.27 20.13
C ALA A 19 0.38 -16.55 19.16
N GLU A 20 1.28 -17.31 18.53
CA GLU A 20 2.26 -16.84 17.54
C GLU A 20 1.71 -16.74 16.11
N ILE A 21 0.46 -17.17 15.86
CA ILE A 21 -0.16 -17.16 14.53
C ILE A 21 -1.12 -15.97 14.42
N GLY A 22 -0.95 -15.19 13.34
CA GLY A 22 -1.84 -14.10 12.96
C GLY A 22 -1.67 -13.74 11.48
N GLY A 23 -2.61 -12.96 10.97
CA GLY A 23 -2.48 -12.30 9.67
C GLY A 23 -1.50 -11.12 9.69
N PRO A 24 -1.44 -10.32 8.62
CA PRO A 24 -0.60 -9.13 8.57
C PRO A 24 -1.05 -8.08 9.61
N ARG A 25 -0.10 -7.28 10.10
CA ARG A 25 -0.34 -6.27 11.13
C ARG A 25 -1.32 -5.19 10.67
N GLU A 26 -1.29 -4.87 9.38
CA GLU A 26 -2.15 -3.90 8.71
C GLU A 26 -3.63 -4.32 8.75
N ALA A 27 -3.89 -5.61 8.93
CA ALA A 27 -5.22 -6.18 9.10
C ALA A 27 -5.52 -6.52 10.57
N ASP A 28 -4.84 -5.88 11.54
CA ASP A 28 -4.98 -6.18 12.97
C ASP A 28 -4.80 -7.67 13.29
N PHE A 29 -3.87 -8.32 12.59
CA PHE A 29 -3.62 -9.76 12.63
C PHE A 29 -4.82 -10.64 12.24
N CYS A 30 -5.89 -10.06 11.69
CA CYS A 30 -7.04 -10.82 11.21
C CYS A 30 -6.60 -11.77 10.09
N PRO A 31 -7.11 -13.01 10.09
CA PRO A 31 -6.88 -13.90 8.97
C PRO A 31 -7.52 -13.30 7.72
N VAL A 32 -6.68 -12.97 6.76
CA VAL A 32 -7.10 -12.57 5.42
C VAL A 32 -6.70 -13.67 4.45
N TYR A 33 -7.44 -13.82 3.36
CA TYR A 33 -7.00 -14.65 2.25
C TYR A 33 -5.69 -14.07 1.71
N GLY A 34 -4.58 -14.69 2.10
CA GLY A 34 -3.28 -14.41 1.52
C GLY A 34 -3.21 -15.08 0.17
N SER A 35 -2.91 -14.33 -0.87
CA SER A 35 -2.49 -14.83 -2.18
C SER A 35 -1.10 -15.46 -2.04
N VAL A 36 -1.03 -16.61 -1.37
CA VAL A 36 0.18 -17.42 -1.19
C VAL A 36 -0.13 -18.87 -1.51
N TYR A 37 -0.86 -19.13 -2.60
CA TYR A 37 -0.88 -20.47 -3.18
C TYR A 37 0.53 -20.80 -3.69
N SER A 38 0.96 -22.05 -3.52
CA SER A 38 2.28 -22.55 -3.95
C SER A 38 3.51 -21.86 -3.33
N GLY A 39 3.33 -21.04 -2.29
CA GLY A 39 4.45 -20.35 -1.61
C GLY A 39 4.94 -19.08 -2.33
N LEU A 40 4.18 -18.61 -3.33
CA LEU A 40 4.44 -17.37 -4.06
C LEU A 40 3.94 -16.15 -3.25
N ASP A 41 4.56 -15.00 -3.46
CA ASP A 41 4.12 -13.74 -2.88
C ASP A 41 2.92 -13.16 -3.64
N ALA A 42 2.19 -12.24 -3.01
CA ALA A 42 0.98 -11.65 -3.58
C ALA A 42 1.18 -10.99 -4.95
N ALA A 43 2.32 -10.35 -5.14
CA ALA A 43 2.67 -9.70 -6.41
C ALA A 43 2.90 -10.72 -7.54
N GLU A 44 3.32 -11.94 -7.20
CA GLU A 44 3.57 -13.04 -8.15
C GLU A 44 2.27 -13.74 -8.55
N LEU A 45 1.15 -13.45 -7.89
CA LEU A 45 -0.18 -13.96 -8.22
C LEU A 45 -1.11 -12.86 -8.78
N ASP A 46 -0.57 -11.69 -9.13
CA ASP A 46 -1.37 -10.62 -9.73
C ASP A 46 -1.78 -11.02 -11.15
N CYS A 47 -3.08 -11.26 -11.34
CA CYS A 47 -3.66 -11.61 -12.64
C CYS A 47 -3.37 -10.56 -13.73
N ARG A 48 -3.03 -9.32 -13.35
CA ARG A 48 -2.78 -8.24 -14.31
C ARG A 48 -1.40 -8.29 -14.95
N ILE A 49 -0.48 -9.05 -14.36
CA ILE A 49 0.91 -9.12 -14.77
C ILE A 49 1.10 -10.36 -15.65
N ALA A 50 1.26 -10.15 -16.95
CA ALA A 50 1.42 -11.25 -17.91
C ALA A 50 2.63 -12.16 -17.61
N SER A 51 3.68 -11.66 -16.94
CA SER A 51 4.85 -12.46 -16.57
C SER A 51 4.61 -13.42 -15.40
N ASN A 52 3.47 -13.34 -14.71
CA ASN A 52 3.11 -14.25 -13.62
C ASN A 52 2.52 -15.58 -14.13
N MET A 53 2.28 -15.72 -15.43
CA MET A 53 1.74 -16.94 -16.02
C MET A 53 2.74 -18.11 -15.92
N ASP A 54 2.29 -19.23 -15.38
CA ASP A 54 3.03 -20.50 -15.28
C ASP A 54 2.50 -21.55 -16.28
N SER A 55 3.30 -22.59 -16.50
CA SER A 55 2.99 -23.76 -17.33
C SER A 55 1.73 -24.54 -16.89
N ILE A 56 1.35 -24.51 -15.61
CA ILE A 56 0.15 -25.18 -15.09
C ILE A 56 -1.13 -24.45 -15.51
N ASP A 57 -1.04 -23.15 -15.76
CA ASP A 57 -2.17 -22.28 -16.09
C ASP A 57 -2.84 -22.67 -17.42
N VAL A 58 -2.08 -23.32 -18.31
CA VAL A 58 -2.56 -23.86 -19.60
C VAL A 58 -3.65 -24.91 -19.40
N ILE A 59 -3.61 -25.69 -18.31
CA ILE A 59 -4.60 -26.75 -18.04
C ILE A 59 -5.96 -26.16 -17.66
N TYR A 60 -5.94 -25.01 -16.98
CA TYR A 60 -7.12 -24.32 -16.48
C TYR A 60 -7.58 -23.17 -17.39
N SER A 61 -6.91 -23.01 -18.53
CA SER A 61 -7.14 -21.92 -19.49
C SER A 61 -7.08 -20.54 -18.83
N GLU A 62 -6.17 -20.34 -17.86
CA GLU A 62 -5.98 -19.04 -17.21
C GLU A 62 -5.28 -18.05 -18.14
N GLU A 63 -5.64 -16.78 -18.06
CA GLU A 63 -5.06 -15.69 -18.86
C GLU A 63 -4.63 -14.55 -17.94
N TYR A 64 -3.38 -14.10 -18.08
CA TYR A 64 -2.81 -12.99 -17.32
C TYR A 64 -2.59 -11.78 -18.22
N GLY A 65 -2.90 -10.58 -17.71
CA GLY A 65 -2.74 -9.32 -18.42
C GLY A 65 -3.67 -8.24 -17.89
N GLU A 66 -3.55 -7.01 -18.40
CA GLU A 66 -4.23 -5.83 -17.84
C GLU A 66 -5.75 -5.97 -17.65
N ASN A 67 -6.40 -6.82 -18.44
CA ASN A 67 -7.85 -7.06 -18.39
C ASN A 67 -8.22 -8.37 -17.68
N SER A 68 -7.30 -8.98 -16.93
CA SER A 68 -7.53 -10.22 -16.21
C SER A 68 -7.80 -9.96 -14.72
N MET A 69 -8.69 -10.76 -14.15
CA MET A 69 -9.07 -10.69 -12.75
C MET A 69 -9.21 -12.08 -12.15
N CYS A 70 -9.19 -12.15 -10.83
CA CYS A 70 -9.30 -13.40 -10.09
C CYS A 70 -10.78 -13.77 -9.90
N PHE A 71 -11.12 -15.01 -10.22
CA PHE A 71 -12.43 -15.62 -10.00
C PHE A 71 -12.32 -16.84 -9.11
N GLU A 72 -13.28 -17.02 -8.20
CA GLU A 72 -13.35 -18.23 -7.38
C GLU A 72 -13.89 -19.40 -8.21
N THR A 73 -13.32 -20.58 -8.01
CA THR A 73 -13.75 -21.83 -8.65
C THR A 73 -14.19 -22.88 -7.63
N THR A 74 -14.81 -23.97 -8.09
CA THR A 74 -15.30 -25.10 -7.27
C THR A 74 -14.29 -25.71 -6.29
N GLY A 75 -12.99 -25.47 -6.45
CA GLY A 75 -11.93 -25.88 -5.52
C GLY A 75 -11.67 -24.91 -4.36
N SER A 76 -12.44 -23.83 -4.23
CA SER A 76 -12.11 -22.66 -3.39
C SER A 76 -10.75 -22.04 -3.74
N GLU A 77 -10.30 -22.28 -4.97
CA GLU A 77 -9.09 -21.72 -5.54
C GLU A 77 -9.48 -20.57 -6.46
N GLY A 78 -8.70 -19.48 -6.39
CA GLY A 78 -8.81 -18.36 -7.30
C GLY A 78 -8.10 -18.66 -8.61
N ARG A 79 -8.72 -18.30 -9.72
CA ARG A 79 -8.17 -18.45 -11.07
C ARG A 79 -8.20 -17.14 -11.84
N CYS A 80 -7.18 -16.87 -12.65
CA CYS A 80 -7.07 -15.66 -13.44
C CYS A 80 -7.74 -15.83 -14.81
N TYR A 81 -8.82 -15.08 -15.05
CA TYR A 81 -9.47 -15.04 -16.36
C TYR A 81 -9.55 -13.61 -16.87
N ARG A 82 -9.47 -13.49 -18.20
CA ARG A 82 -9.76 -12.21 -18.84
C ARG A 82 -11.22 -11.86 -18.64
N ALA A 83 -11.48 -10.60 -18.33
CA ALA A 83 -12.80 -10.12 -18.02
C ALA A 83 -13.08 -8.74 -18.60
N GLN A 84 -14.36 -8.41 -18.73
CA GLN A 84 -14.85 -7.18 -19.31
C GLN A 84 -16.15 -6.74 -18.64
N CYS A 85 -16.14 -5.54 -18.06
CA CYS A 85 -17.33 -4.89 -17.55
C CYS A 85 -18.17 -4.32 -18.70
N ILE A 86 -19.44 -4.74 -18.83
CA ILE A 86 -20.37 -4.23 -19.82
C ILE A 86 -21.31 -3.24 -19.14
N TYR A 87 -20.96 -1.95 -19.24
CA TYR A 87 -21.67 -0.85 -18.58
C TYR A 87 -23.09 -0.62 -19.13
N GLU A 88 -23.39 -1.11 -20.33
CA GLU A 88 -24.71 -0.95 -20.94
C GLU A 88 -25.75 -1.86 -20.30
N ASP A 89 -25.36 -3.11 -20.05
CA ASP A 89 -26.23 -4.18 -19.58
C ASP A 89 -26.05 -4.50 -18.08
N PHE A 90 -25.17 -3.78 -17.39
CA PHE A 90 -24.82 -4.01 -15.98
C PHE A 90 -24.35 -5.44 -15.69
N ASN A 91 -23.55 -6.02 -16.58
CA ASN A 91 -23.03 -7.37 -16.41
C ASN A 91 -21.50 -7.44 -16.60
N LEU A 92 -20.91 -8.51 -16.06
CA LEU A 92 -19.49 -8.81 -16.19
C LEU A 92 -19.34 -10.00 -17.14
N LYS A 93 -18.51 -9.88 -18.16
CA LYS A 93 -18.14 -11.00 -19.03
C LYS A 93 -16.77 -11.52 -18.66
N LEU A 94 -16.59 -12.83 -18.69
CA LEU A 94 -15.30 -13.48 -18.54
C LEU A 94 -15.02 -14.41 -19.74
N ASN A 95 -13.76 -14.49 -20.15
CA ASN A 95 -13.32 -15.37 -21.21
C ASN A 95 -12.61 -16.59 -20.61
N VAL A 96 -13.13 -17.77 -20.89
CA VAL A 96 -12.50 -19.04 -20.52
C VAL A 96 -12.35 -19.85 -21.80
N ASP A 97 -11.11 -20.21 -22.12
CA ASP A 97 -10.76 -21.00 -23.30
C ASP A 97 -11.30 -20.43 -24.63
N GLY A 98 -11.25 -19.10 -24.77
CA GLY A 98 -11.75 -18.38 -25.95
C GLY A 98 -13.26 -18.14 -25.96
N SER A 99 -14.03 -18.73 -25.04
CA SER A 99 -15.48 -18.56 -24.93
C SER A 99 -15.84 -17.50 -23.89
N TRP A 100 -16.78 -16.62 -24.24
CA TRP A 100 -17.26 -15.57 -23.34
C TRP A 100 -18.51 -16.05 -22.56
N TYR A 101 -18.43 -15.95 -21.25
CA TYR A 101 -19.52 -16.21 -20.31
C TYR A 101 -19.94 -14.91 -19.64
N THR A 102 -21.21 -14.78 -19.26
CA THR A 102 -21.77 -13.57 -18.66
C THR A 102 -22.22 -13.85 -17.24
N CYS A 103 -21.75 -13.02 -16.31
CA CYS A 103 -22.22 -12.91 -14.94
C CYS A 103 -23.33 -11.86 -14.87
N GLU A 104 -24.57 -12.32 -14.73
CA GLU A 104 -25.77 -11.48 -14.65
C GLU A 104 -26.07 -11.04 -13.22
N GLU A 105 -25.64 -11.82 -12.22
CA GLU A 105 -25.88 -11.54 -10.80
C GLU A 105 -24.66 -11.85 -9.93
N ASP A 106 -24.62 -11.22 -8.75
CA ASP A 106 -23.59 -11.46 -7.73
C ASP A 106 -23.59 -12.95 -7.33
N PHE A 107 -22.40 -13.57 -7.29
CA PHE A 107 -22.22 -14.96 -6.86
C PHE A 107 -22.90 -16.01 -7.74
N GLN A 108 -23.34 -15.64 -8.95
CA GLN A 108 -23.81 -16.60 -9.94
C GLN A 108 -22.75 -17.67 -10.18
N GLN A 109 -23.16 -18.93 -10.19
CA GLN A 109 -22.30 -20.04 -10.55
C GLN A 109 -22.52 -20.39 -12.03
N ILE A 110 -21.43 -20.40 -12.79
CA ILE A 110 -21.45 -20.72 -14.21
C ILE A 110 -20.56 -21.94 -14.48
N GLU A 111 -21.10 -22.90 -15.23
CA GLU A 111 -20.31 -24.02 -15.72
C GLU A 111 -19.49 -23.56 -16.93
N VAL A 112 -18.17 -23.68 -16.80
CA VAL A 112 -17.23 -23.34 -17.87
C VAL A 112 -16.44 -24.58 -18.25
N SER A 113 -16.04 -24.61 -19.52
CA SER A 113 -15.21 -25.67 -20.07
C SER A 113 -13.79 -25.15 -20.26
N THR A 114 -12.80 -25.90 -19.77
CA THR A 114 -11.37 -25.63 -19.98
C THR A 114 -10.75 -26.69 -20.91
N LEU A 115 -9.57 -26.38 -21.44
CA LEU A 115 -8.80 -27.28 -22.32
C LEU A 115 -9.65 -27.82 -23.50
N SER A 116 -10.28 -26.93 -24.25
CA SER A 116 -11.12 -27.23 -25.40
C SER A 116 -12.27 -28.19 -25.10
N GLY A 117 -12.85 -28.10 -23.90
CA GLY A 117 -14.00 -28.91 -23.49
C GLY A 117 -13.65 -30.23 -22.80
N ALA A 118 -12.36 -30.50 -22.54
CA ALA A 118 -11.94 -31.74 -21.89
C ALA A 118 -12.26 -31.77 -20.39
N PHE A 119 -12.32 -30.61 -19.73
CA PHE A 119 -12.59 -30.48 -18.31
C PHE A 119 -13.68 -29.44 -18.05
N GLY A 120 -14.66 -29.79 -17.22
CA GLY A 120 -15.66 -28.86 -16.72
C GLY A 120 -15.26 -28.35 -15.33
N THR A 121 -15.40 -27.05 -15.10
CA THR A 121 -15.28 -26.44 -13.77
C THR A 121 -16.39 -25.43 -13.58
N THR A 122 -16.68 -25.08 -12.33
CA THR A 122 -17.65 -24.03 -12.01
C THR A 122 -16.89 -22.81 -11.55
N VAL A 123 -17.18 -21.67 -12.18
CA VAL A 123 -16.71 -20.36 -11.77
C VAL A 123 -17.81 -19.66 -11.01
N THR A 124 -17.47 -19.03 -9.88
CA THR A 124 -18.37 -18.19 -9.10
C THR A 124 -18.10 -16.74 -9.46
N CYS A 125 -19.12 -16.07 -9.99
CA CYS A 125 -19.07 -14.65 -10.31
C CYS A 125 -18.83 -13.83 -9.05
N PRO A 126 -17.93 -12.82 -9.08
CA PRO A 126 -17.72 -11.94 -7.94
C PRO A 126 -18.94 -11.06 -7.71
N ARG A 127 -18.95 -10.28 -6.63
CA ARG A 127 -19.86 -9.14 -6.55
C ARG A 127 -19.53 -8.18 -7.70
N LEU A 128 -20.52 -7.83 -8.51
CA LEU A 128 -20.34 -6.94 -9.66
C LEU A 128 -19.81 -5.58 -9.21
N SER A 129 -20.20 -5.11 -8.03
CA SER A 129 -19.70 -3.86 -7.44
C SER A 129 -18.22 -3.91 -7.01
N GLN A 130 -17.67 -5.10 -6.78
CA GLN A 130 -16.24 -5.27 -6.45
C GLN A 130 -15.40 -5.41 -7.72
N ALA A 131 -15.88 -6.17 -8.71
CA ALA A 131 -15.17 -6.38 -9.96
C ALA A 131 -15.28 -5.19 -10.93
N CYS A 132 -16.44 -4.54 -10.95
CA CYS A 132 -16.78 -3.41 -11.82
C CYS A 132 -17.29 -2.23 -10.97
N PRO A 133 -16.45 -1.58 -10.14
CA PRO A 133 -16.89 -0.50 -9.25
C PRO A 133 -17.53 0.67 -10.01
N ASP A 134 -17.01 0.97 -11.20
CA ASP A 134 -17.48 2.08 -12.03
C ASP A 134 -18.86 1.84 -12.66
N MET A 135 -19.36 0.60 -12.63
CA MET A 135 -20.70 0.27 -13.12
C MET A 135 -21.79 0.79 -12.17
N PHE A 136 -21.49 0.84 -10.86
CA PHE A 136 -22.44 1.29 -9.85
C PHE A 136 -22.16 2.72 -9.43
N CYS A 137 -20.91 3.11 -9.21
CA CYS A 137 -20.59 4.50 -8.91
C CYS A 137 -19.18 4.74 -9.42
N PRO A 138 -18.98 5.56 -10.46
CA PRO A 138 -17.64 5.88 -10.97
C PRO A 138 -16.71 6.30 -9.83
N VAL A 139 -15.70 5.48 -9.54
CA VAL A 139 -14.72 5.68 -8.46
C VAL A 139 -15.36 5.89 -7.07
N ASN A 140 -16.59 5.39 -6.84
CA ASN A 140 -17.40 5.70 -5.65
C ASN A 140 -17.49 7.22 -5.37
N CYS A 141 -17.66 8.00 -6.43
CA CYS A 141 -17.64 9.47 -6.40
C CYS A 141 -16.37 10.05 -5.78
N ALA A 142 -15.28 9.28 -5.79
CA ALA A 142 -14.01 9.53 -5.14
C ALA A 142 -14.12 9.97 -3.66
N GLY A 143 -15.19 9.57 -2.97
CA GLY A 143 -15.52 10.03 -1.61
C GLY A 143 -15.91 11.52 -1.51
N ARG A 144 -16.19 12.18 -2.64
CA ARG A 144 -16.46 13.63 -2.78
C ARG A 144 -17.87 13.93 -3.29
N GLY A 145 -18.73 12.92 -3.30
CA GLY A 145 -20.11 13.06 -3.70
C GLY A 145 -20.98 11.97 -3.11
N GLU A 146 -22.27 12.15 -3.29
CA GLU A 146 -23.29 11.16 -2.99
C GLU A 146 -23.58 10.38 -4.28
N CYS A 147 -23.48 9.05 -4.22
CA CYS A 147 -23.89 8.23 -5.35
C CYS A 147 -25.42 8.09 -5.35
N VAL A 148 -26.07 8.64 -6.37
CA VAL A 148 -27.51 8.59 -6.54
C VAL A 148 -27.83 7.41 -7.46
N PHE A 149 -28.32 6.32 -6.86
CA PHE A 149 -28.59 5.09 -7.59
C PHE A 149 -29.81 5.17 -8.52
N ASP A 150 -30.83 5.92 -8.09
CA ASP A 150 -32.12 6.05 -8.79
C ASP A 150 -32.16 7.24 -9.77
N HIS A 151 -31.03 7.60 -10.38
CA HIS A 151 -31.00 8.74 -11.29
C HIS A 151 -31.64 8.38 -12.64
N GLU A 152 -32.95 8.60 -12.74
CA GLU A 152 -33.68 8.61 -14.02
C GLU A 152 -33.24 9.84 -14.84
N GLY A 153 -32.37 9.62 -15.82
CA GLY A 153 -31.97 10.67 -16.75
C GLY A 153 -33.16 11.10 -17.60
N ALA A 154 -33.37 12.42 -17.75
CA ALA A 154 -34.49 13.00 -18.50
C ALA A 154 -34.63 12.53 -19.98
N ASN A 155 -33.67 11.75 -20.51
CA ASN A 155 -33.68 11.16 -21.85
C ASN A 155 -33.21 9.69 -21.90
N ASP A 156 -32.83 9.07 -20.77
CA ASP A 156 -32.31 7.70 -20.74
C ASP A 156 -33.34 6.77 -20.12
N THR A 157 -33.75 5.74 -20.87
CA THR A 157 -34.71 4.71 -20.42
C THR A 157 -34.13 3.73 -19.39
N VAL A 158 -32.85 3.88 -19.03
CA VAL A 158 -32.14 3.03 -18.07
C VAL A 158 -31.65 3.91 -16.93
N ALA A 159 -32.17 3.71 -15.72
CA ALA A 159 -31.66 4.37 -14.52
C ALA A 159 -30.20 3.98 -14.33
N ARG A 160 -29.29 4.95 -14.50
CA ARG A 160 -27.86 4.74 -14.26
C ARG A 160 -27.43 5.53 -13.03
N PRO A 161 -26.74 4.88 -12.10
CA PRO A 161 -26.30 5.55 -10.90
C PRO A 161 -25.29 6.64 -11.23
N LYS A 162 -25.44 7.81 -10.61
CA LYS A 162 -24.64 9.01 -10.92
C LYS A 162 -24.15 9.67 -9.64
N CYS A 163 -22.92 10.18 -9.69
CA CYS A 163 -22.38 10.97 -8.60
C CYS A 163 -22.97 12.39 -8.59
N LYS A 164 -23.56 12.74 -7.45
CA LYS A 164 -23.90 14.11 -7.08
C LYS A 164 -22.75 14.68 -6.25
N CYS A 165 -21.91 15.49 -6.88
CA CYS A 165 -20.73 16.07 -6.25
C CYS A 165 -21.11 17.07 -5.15
N PHE A 166 -20.31 17.11 -4.08
CA PHE A 166 -20.50 18.07 -2.99
C PHE A 166 -20.17 19.51 -3.41
N ASP A 167 -19.25 19.69 -4.35
CA ASP A 167 -19.07 20.96 -5.05
C ASP A 167 -19.93 20.98 -6.30
N GLU A 168 -20.81 21.96 -6.38
CA GLU A 168 -21.71 22.14 -7.50
C GLU A 168 -20.99 22.53 -8.79
N ASN A 169 -19.74 23.01 -8.71
CA ASN A 169 -18.93 23.35 -9.88
C ASN A 169 -18.25 22.14 -10.52
N ASP A 170 -18.09 21.04 -9.78
CA ASP A 170 -17.58 19.80 -10.34
C ASP A 170 -18.69 19.09 -11.13
N LYS A 171 -18.50 19.00 -12.44
CA LYS A 171 -19.40 18.31 -13.37
C LYS A 171 -18.83 16.98 -13.90
N SER A 172 -17.68 16.55 -13.37
CA SER A 172 -17.09 15.26 -13.72
C SER A 172 -17.96 14.09 -13.26
N ALA A 173 -17.86 12.97 -13.97
CA ALA A 173 -18.70 11.80 -13.69
C ALA A 173 -18.44 11.17 -12.30
N SER A 174 -17.25 11.38 -11.73
CA SER A 174 -16.78 10.79 -10.47
C SER A 174 -16.43 11.82 -9.40
N CYS A 175 -16.77 13.11 -9.59
CA CYS A 175 -16.39 14.19 -8.67
C CYS A 175 -14.87 14.29 -8.45
N SER A 176 -14.11 14.11 -9.53
CA SER A 176 -12.64 14.07 -9.51
C SER A 176 -11.96 15.40 -9.80
N GLU A 177 -12.67 16.36 -10.39
CA GLU A 177 -12.09 17.63 -10.82
C GLU A 177 -12.03 18.65 -9.67
N THR A 178 -12.79 18.42 -8.60
CA THR A 178 -12.95 19.40 -7.53
C THR A 178 -11.69 19.67 -6.73
N PHE A 179 -10.83 18.67 -6.53
CA PHE A 179 -9.68 18.80 -5.65
C PHE A 179 -8.70 17.67 -5.90
N THR A 180 -7.52 17.98 -6.45
CA THR A 180 -6.35 17.13 -6.28
C THR A 180 -5.94 17.22 -4.81
N LEU A 181 -6.40 16.26 -3.99
CA LEU A 181 -5.68 15.95 -2.76
C LEU A 181 -4.25 15.64 -3.19
N ASN A 182 -3.30 16.49 -2.81
CA ASN A 182 -1.86 16.29 -2.99
C ASN A 182 -1.40 15.05 -2.21
N GLY A 183 -1.84 13.84 -2.61
CA GLY A 183 -1.36 12.53 -2.14
C GLY A 183 -1.35 12.27 -0.62
N LYS A 184 -1.73 13.23 0.23
CA LYS A 184 -1.80 13.09 1.68
C LYS A 184 -3.15 12.47 2.00
N TYR A 185 -3.25 11.17 1.77
CA TYR A 185 -4.07 10.34 2.63
C TYR A 185 -3.77 10.70 4.09
N LEU A 186 -4.80 10.60 4.93
CA LEU A 186 -4.86 10.87 6.36
C LEU A 186 -3.75 10.14 7.16
N ARG A 187 -2.49 10.56 6.99
CA ARG A 187 -1.39 10.38 7.94
C ARG A 187 -1.33 11.52 8.95
N ASP A 188 -2.14 12.56 8.76
CA ASP A 188 -2.18 13.69 9.66
C ASP A 188 -3.17 13.47 10.81
N SER A 189 -2.75 12.63 11.77
CA SER A 189 -2.86 12.98 13.19
C SER A 189 -2.19 14.34 13.48
N GLY A 190 -1.43 14.87 12.52
CA GLY A 190 -0.82 16.19 12.45
C GLY A 190 -1.77 17.39 12.59
N SER A 191 -3.08 17.24 12.34
CA SER A 191 -4.03 18.32 12.70
C SER A 191 -4.15 18.52 14.22
N LEU A 192 -3.61 17.61 15.05
CA LEU A 192 -3.42 17.81 16.49
C LEU A 192 -2.00 18.33 16.84
N THR A 193 -1.04 18.32 15.89
CA THR A 193 0.36 18.73 16.14
C THR A 193 0.87 19.85 15.23
N ASP A 194 0.02 20.51 14.44
CA ASP A 194 0.30 21.83 13.83
C ASP A 194 0.70 22.89 14.88
N THR A 195 0.62 22.54 16.16
CA THR A 195 1.09 23.37 17.27
C THR A 195 2.59 23.15 17.61
N ILE A 196 3.31 22.13 17.10
CA ILE A 196 4.66 21.80 17.62
C ILE A 196 5.66 21.19 16.59
N LYS A 197 6.37 22.03 15.81
CA LYS A 197 7.85 21.92 15.55
C LYS A 197 8.54 20.78 14.72
N THR A 198 7.93 19.97 13.84
CA THR A 198 8.61 18.71 13.38
C THR A 198 9.38 18.67 12.02
N ASN A 199 9.53 19.74 11.24
CA ASN A 199 10.21 19.66 9.92
C ASN A 199 11.75 19.47 9.93
N PHE A 200 12.40 19.33 11.08
CA PHE A 200 13.85 19.09 11.15
C PHE A 200 14.19 17.59 11.22
N PHE A 201 13.34 16.76 11.82
CA PHE A 201 13.73 15.41 12.23
C PHE A 201 13.33 14.30 11.24
N GLU A 202 12.43 14.53 10.30
CA GLU A 202 11.97 13.49 9.37
C GLU A 202 13.07 12.98 8.40
N PRO A 203 13.88 13.84 7.75
CA PRO A 203 14.98 13.36 6.89
C PRO A 203 16.08 12.69 7.71
N LEU A 204 16.24 13.09 8.97
CA LEU A 204 17.26 12.57 9.87
C LEU A 204 16.92 11.14 10.29
N ILE A 205 15.66 10.85 10.62
CA ILE A 205 15.21 9.53 11.05
C ILE A 205 15.22 8.54 9.87
N ALA A 206 14.83 8.97 8.67
CA ALA A 206 14.85 8.12 7.47
C ALA A 206 16.26 7.61 7.11
N VAL A 207 17.32 8.37 7.42
CA VAL A 207 18.72 7.98 7.16
C VAL A 207 19.22 6.89 8.13
N PHE A 208 18.64 6.74 9.33
CA PHE A 208 19.13 5.78 10.34
C PHE A 208 18.28 4.52 10.49
N VAL A 209 17.12 4.44 9.81
CA VAL A 209 16.18 3.31 9.95
C VAL A 209 16.26 2.32 8.77
N ASP A 210 16.69 2.76 7.58
CA ASP A 210 16.79 1.90 6.38
C ASP A 210 18.19 1.30 6.18
N HIS A 211 18.25 0.09 5.60
CA HIS A 211 19.49 -0.60 5.21
C HIS A 211 20.27 0.25 4.18
N PRO A 212 21.60 0.37 4.27
CA PRO A 212 22.41 1.23 3.38
C PRO A 212 22.28 0.91 1.88
N ASP A 213 21.82 -0.30 1.55
CA ASP A 213 21.66 -0.79 0.19
C ASP A 213 20.43 -0.19 -0.52
N THR A 214 19.49 0.42 0.21
CA THR A 214 18.29 1.08 -0.36
C THR A 214 18.41 2.60 -0.41
N TRP A 215 19.56 3.16 -0.03
CA TRP A 215 19.73 4.60 0.08
C TRP A 215 19.80 5.29 -1.28
N THR A 216 18.99 6.35 -1.43
CA THR A 216 19.08 7.25 -2.58
C THR A 216 20.34 8.13 -2.51
N THR A 217 20.73 8.73 -3.63
CA THR A 217 21.86 9.68 -3.69
C THR A 217 21.69 10.86 -2.72
N SER A 218 20.45 11.27 -2.47
CA SER A 218 20.13 12.32 -1.50
C SER A 218 20.35 11.87 -0.06
N SER A 219 20.00 10.62 0.28
CA SER A 219 20.24 10.04 1.61
C SER A 219 21.73 9.98 1.93
N TRP A 220 22.56 9.60 0.95
CA TRP A 220 24.03 9.60 1.09
C TRP A 220 24.61 10.99 1.34
N ALA A 221 24.11 12.01 0.65
CA ALA A 221 24.58 13.39 0.83
C ALA A 221 24.27 13.92 2.25
N TRP A 222 23.08 13.62 2.78
CA TRP A 222 22.71 13.99 4.15
C TRP A 222 23.51 13.23 5.21
N ALA A 223 23.70 11.92 5.03
CA ALA A 223 24.53 11.12 5.93
C ALA A 223 25.96 11.66 6.01
N ALA A 224 26.57 12.00 4.87
CA ALA A 224 27.90 12.59 4.82
C ALA A 224 27.95 13.96 5.53
N ALA A 225 26.96 14.83 5.31
CA ALA A 225 26.88 16.13 5.95
C ALA A 225 26.75 16.01 7.48
N LEU A 226 25.90 15.11 7.97
CA LEU A 226 25.72 14.87 9.40
C LEU A 226 26.99 14.28 10.05
N PHE A 227 27.69 13.40 9.34
CA PHE A 227 28.95 12.85 9.81
C PHE A 227 30.02 13.94 9.98
N VAL A 228 30.08 14.91 9.06
CA VAL A 228 30.99 16.08 9.18
C VAL A 228 30.63 16.92 10.41
N VAL A 229 29.35 17.22 10.63
CA VAL A 229 28.90 17.98 11.81
C VAL A 229 29.25 17.24 13.10
N PHE A 230 29.07 15.91 13.12
CA PHE A 230 29.43 15.08 14.27
C PHE A 230 30.95 15.12 14.57
N LEU A 231 31.79 15.01 13.53
CA LEU A 231 33.25 15.15 13.70
C LEU A 231 33.66 16.53 14.20
N LEU A 232 33.01 17.60 13.72
CA LEU A 232 33.24 18.96 14.21
C LEU A 232 32.86 19.10 15.69
N MET A 233 31.73 18.53 16.13
CA MET A 233 31.38 18.52 17.55
C MET A 233 32.41 17.78 18.39
N ILE A 234 32.88 16.62 17.94
CA ILE A 234 33.95 15.87 18.64
C ILE A 234 35.21 16.73 18.75
N LEU A 235 35.62 17.41 17.67
CA LEU A 235 36.79 18.30 17.71
C LEU A 235 36.59 19.47 18.68
N CYS A 236 35.39 20.05 18.76
CA CYS A 236 35.05 21.10 19.73
C CYS A 236 35.07 20.59 21.19
N ILE A 237 34.62 19.37 21.43
CA ILE A 237 34.70 18.75 22.76
C ILE A 237 36.16 18.49 23.12
N CYS A 238 36.93 17.89 22.21
CA CYS A 238 38.36 17.62 22.42
C CYS A 238 39.18 18.89 22.64
N SER A 239 38.88 20.00 21.97
CA SER A 239 39.57 21.28 22.20
C SER A 239 39.21 21.90 23.56
N SER A 240 38.00 21.67 24.06
CA SER A 240 37.54 22.12 25.38
C SER A 240 38.21 21.37 26.53
N PHE A 241 38.71 20.16 26.28
CA PHE A 241 39.44 19.34 27.27
C PHE A 241 40.96 19.51 27.21
N TRP A 242 41.50 20.44 26.42
CA TRP A 242 42.94 20.70 26.47
C TRP A 242 43.28 21.47 27.75
N PRO A 243 43.98 20.88 28.73
CA PRO A 243 44.33 21.56 29.97
C PRO A 243 45.14 22.81 29.66
N GLU A 244 44.63 23.95 30.09
CA GLU A 244 45.32 25.22 30.01
C GLU A 244 46.64 25.08 30.77
N LYS A 245 47.78 25.12 30.07
CA LYS A 245 49.10 25.00 30.68
C LYS A 245 49.19 26.05 31.80
N GLU A 246 49.19 25.58 33.05
CA GLU A 246 49.38 26.43 34.22
C GLU A 246 50.61 27.31 33.98
N LYS A 247 50.38 28.62 33.80
CA LYS A 247 51.46 29.61 33.79
C LYS A 247 52.08 29.57 35.18
N ARG A 248 53.20 28.85 35.32
CA ARG A 248 54.03 28.85 36.52
C ARG A 248 54.28 30.30 36.93
N ARG A 249 53.67 30.72 38.04
CA ARG A 249 53.88 32.06 38.61
C ARG A 249 55.38 32.22 38.91
N PRO A 250 56.03 33.31 38.46
CA PRO A 250 57.44 33.54 38.78
C PRO A 250 57.60 33.67 40.30
N VAL A 251 58.46 32.84 40.87
CA VAL A 251 58.80 32.87 42.30
C VAL A 251 59.41 34.24 42.64
N PRO A 252 58.86 34.98 43.62
CA PRO A 252 59.43 36.25 44.02
C PRO A 252 60.82 36.02 44.63
N LYS A 253 61.83 36.64 44.01
CA LYS A 253 63.23 36.57 44.41
C LYS A 253 63.41 37.38 45.69
N ASN A 254 63.45 36.68 46.83
CA ASN A 254 63.67 37.28 48.15
C ASN A 254 65.00 38.04 48.17
N ARG A 255 64.93 39.37 48.25
CA ARG A 255 66.08 40.25 48.49
C ARG A 255 66.54 40.06 49.94
N ARG A 256 67.73 39.46 50.12
CA ARG A 256 68.47 39.55 51.37
C ARG A 256 68.81 41.02 51.65
N MET A 257 68.22 41.58 52.70
CA MET A 257 68.75 42.81 53.30
C MET A 257 69.95 42.42 54.17
N ALA A 258 71.02 43.19 53.98
CA ALA A 258 72.21 43.18 54.80
C ALA A 258 71.87 43.59 56.23
N ALA A 259 72.45 42.89 57.20
CA ALA A 259 72.61 43.38 58.56
C ALA A 259 74.11 43.60 58.79
N MET A 260 74.38 44.82 59.26
CA MET A 260 75.65 45.35 59.74
C MET A 260 76.01 44.74 61.09
#